data_AF-A0A453RYM1-F1
#
_entry.id   AF-A0A453RYM1-F1
#
_cell.length_a   1.000
_cell.length_b   1.000
_cell.length_c   1.000
_cell.angle_alpha   90.00
_cell.angle_beta   90.00
_cell.angle_gamma   90.00
#
_symmetry.space_group_name_H-M   'P 1'
#
loop_
_entity.id
_entity.type
_entity.pdbx_description
1 polymer ?
#
loop_
_entity_poly.entity_id
_entity_poly.type
_entity_poly.pdbx_seq_one_letter_code
_entity_poly.pdbx_strand_id
1 'polypeptide(L)'
;IMPRLFTPSLAKKYEELYEQNGVKFVKGALIDKLDAGSDGRVSSAILKDGSVVEADTVIVGIGAKPSVSPFEAVGVNIEVGGIEVDSMFRTSIPSIFAIGDVAAFPLKVGFCAFISNKEMLDPRIQLSVSFSTDV
;
A
#
# COMPACT_ATOMS: atom_id res chain seq x y z
N ILE A 1 3.52 6.19 -16.19
CA ILE A 1 3.48 6.05 -14.69
C ILE A 1 2.21 5.32 -14.18
N MET A 2 2.22 4.73 -12.98
CA MET A 2 1.03 4.16 -12.28
C MET A 2 0.11 3.18 -13.07
N PRO A 3 0.64 2.08 -13.62
CA PRO A 3 -0.14 1.17 -14.50
C PRO A 3 -1.25 0.40 -13.78
N ARG A 4 -1.20 0.30 -12.45
CA ARG A 4 -2.25 -0.37 -11.63
C ARG A 4 -3.46 0.52 -11.36
N LEU A 5 -3.33 1.84 -11.56
CA LEU A 5 -4.38 2.81 -11.23
C LEU A 5 -4.95 3.48 -12.47
N PHE A 6 -4.12 3.77 -13.47
CA PHE A 6 -4.51 4.57 -14.63
C PHE A 6 -4.51 3.76 -15.93
N THR A 7 -5.41 4.14 -16.85
CA THR A 7 -5.30 3.74 -18.25
C THR A 7 -4.03 4.34 -18.88
N PRO A 8 -3.50 3.75 -19.97
CA PRO A 8 -2.28 4.27 -20.60
C PRO A 8 -2.39 5.73 -21.04
N SER A 9 -3.54 6.16 -21.56
CA SER A 9 -3.75 7.54 -22.00
C SER A 9 -3.76 8.53 -20.84
N LEU A 10 -4.39 8.19 -19.72
CA LEU A 10 -4.41 9.03 -18.53
C LEU A 10 -3.01 9.10 -17.88
N ALA A 11 -2.33 7.97 -17.78
CA ALA A 11 -0.96 7.89 -17.27
C ALA A 11 -0.01 8.81 -18.06
N LYS A 12 -0.10 8.81 -19.40
CA LYS A 12 0.70 9.68 -20.26
C LYS A 12 0.45 11.16 -19.97
N LYS A 13 -0.81 11.56 -19.83
CA LYS A 13 -1.17 12.96 -19.56
C LYS A 13 -0.62 13.47 -18.23
N TYR A 14 -0.62 12.64 -17.19
CA TYR A 14 0.00 13.01 -15.91
C TYR A 14 1.53 13.05 -15.99
N GLU A 15 2.15 12.12 -16.71
CA GLU A 15 3.60 12.12 -16.93
C GLU A 15 4.04 13.45 -17.60
N GLU A 16 3.38 13.84 -18.69
CA GLU A 16 3.61 15.12 -19.38
C GLU A 16 3.39 16.33 -18.45
N LEU A 17 2.34 16.30 -17.62
CA LEU A 17 2.07 17.37 -16.65
C LEU A 17 3.21 17.52 -15.64
N TYR A 18 3.72 16.41 -15.09
CA TYR A 18 4.82 16.46 -14.12
C TYR A 18 6.14 16.87 -14.79
N GLU A 19 6.42 16.41 -16.01
CA GLU A 19 7.58 16.83 -16.79
C GLU A 19 7.56 18.34 -17.08
N GLN A 20 6.39 18.90 -17.43
CA GLN A 20 6.20 20.36 -17.58
C GLN A 20 6.49 21.13 -16.29
N ASN A 21 6.29 20.51 -15.12
CA ASN A 21 6.64 21.07 -13.82
C ASN A 21 8.08 20.74 -13.38
N GLY A 22 8.91 20.22 -14.28
CA GLY A 22 10.34 19.97 -14.04
C GLY A 22 10.69 18.62 -13.41
N VAL A 23 9.71 17.71 -13.25
CA VAL A 23 9.96 16.35 -12.76
C VAL A 23 10.68 15.54 -13.84
N LYS A 24 11.77 14.87 -13.47
CA LYS A 24 12.49 13.95 -14.36
C LYS A 24 12.10 12.52 -14.04
N PHE A 25 11.56 11.79 -15.01
CA PHE A 25 11.23 10.38 -14.84
C PHE A 25 12.39 9.48 -15.30
N VAL A 26 12.93 8.69 -14.38
CA VAL A 26 13.86 7.60 -14.69
C VAL A 26 13.11 6.28 -14.62
N LYS A 27 12.57 5.84 -15.76
CA LYS A 27 11.73 4.63 -15.87
C LYS A 27 12.60 3.38 -16.04
N GLY A 28 12.12 2.25 -15.53
CA GLY A 28 12.84 0.96 -15.63
C GLY A 28 14.11 0.89 -14.79
N ALA A 29 14.43 1.94 -14.03
CA ALA A 29 15.55 1.95 -13.10
C ALA A 29 15.23 1.13 -11.84
N LEU A 30 16.25 0.42 -11.37
CA LEU A 30 16.24 -0.29 -10.10
C LEU A 30 17.31 0.32 -9.21
N ILE A 31 16.94 0.74 -8.01
CA ILE A 31 17.88 1.22 -7.01
C ILE A 31 18.65 0.02 -6.46
N ASP A 32 19.98 0.14 -6.38
CA ASP A 32 20.87 -0.83 -5.76
C ASP A 32 21.15 -0.44 -4.29
N LYS A 33 21.61 0.80 -4.08
CA LYS A 33 21.88 1.34 -2.74
C LYS A 33 21.75 2.86 -2.69
N LEU A 34 21.67 3.39 -1.49
CA LEU A 34 21.80 4.82 -1.20
C LEU A 34 23.15 5.06 -0.54
N ASP A 35 23.91 6.01 -1.05
CA ASP A 35 25.18 6.42 -0.44
C ASP A 35 24.94 7.60 0.52
N ALA A 36 25.71 7.60 1.61
CA ALA A 36 25.71 8.67 2.59
C ALA A 36 26.92 9.59 2.39
N GLY A 37 26.70 10.89 2.52
CA GLY A 37 27.74 11.90 2.57
C GLY A 37 28.51 11.88 3.88
N SER A 38 29.52 12.75 3.98
CA SER A 38 30.38 12.87 5.16
C SER A 38 29.64 13.27 6.45
N ASP A 39 28.47 13.88 6.31
CA ASP A 39 27.59 14.27 7.41
C ASP A 39 26.59 13.17 7.81
N GLY A 40 26.66 12.01 7.16
CA GLY A 40 25.77 10.87 7.37
C GLY A 40 24.39 11.00 6.70
N ARG A 41 24.12 12.08 5.95
CA ARG A 41 22.87 12.24 5.19
C ARG A 41 22.99 11.56 3.83
N VAL A 42 21.85 11.23 3.20
CA VAL A 42 21.86 10.72 1.83
C VAL A 42 22.50 11.75 0.89
N SER A 43 23.35 11.28 -0.02
CA SER A 43 23.96 12.11 -1.06
C SER A 43 23.56 11.65 -2.46
N SER A 44 23.37 10.34 -2.65
CA SER A 44 23.01 9.80 -3.96
C SER A 44 22.32 8.44 -3.89
N ALA A 45 21.59 8.11 -4.95
CA ALA A 45 21.08 6.78 -5.23
C ALA A 45 21.89 6.14 -6.35
N ILE A 46 22.43 4.95 -6.08
CA ILE A 46 23.15 4.13 -7.06
C ILE A 46 22.15 3.16 -7.67
N LEU A 47 22.04 3.18 -8.99
CA LEU A 47 21.17 2.29 -9.74
C LEU A 47 21.91 1.00 -10.13
N LYS A 48 21.16 -0.08 -10.38
CA LYS A 48 21.73 -1.39 -10.73
C LYS A 48 22.52 -1.41 -12.04
N ASP A 49 22.31 -0.44 -12.92
CA ASP A 49 23.09 -0.27 -14.14
C ASP A 49 24.39 0.53 -13.92
N GLY A 50 24.68 0.93 -12.68
CA GLY A 50 25.84 1.72 -12.30
C GLY A 50 25.66 3.23 -12.41
N SER A 51 24.50 3.70 -12.89
CA SER A 51 24.21 5.14 -12.93
C SER A 51 23.96 5.72 -11.54
N VAL A 52 24.24 7.02 -11.38
CA VAL A 52 24.18 7.73 -10.10
C VAL A 52 23.17 8.87 -10.21
N VAL A 53 22.27 8.96 -9.24
CA VAL A 53 21.31 10.06 -9.09
C VAL A 53 21.61 10.80 -7.79
N GLU A 54 22.18 12.00 -7.90
CA GLU A 54 22.44 12.86 -6.74
C GLU A 54 21.13 13.33 -6.10
N ALA A 55 21.03 13.21 -4.78
CA ALA A 55 19.85 13.61 -4.01
C ALA A 55 20.21 13.86 -2.53
N ASP A 56 19.79 15.00 -1.99
CA ASP A 56 19.89 15.33 -0.56
C ASP A 56 18.72 14.77 0.29
N THR A 57 17.65 14.34 -0.38
CA THR A 57 16.42 13.84 0.21
C THR A 57 15.85 12.71 -0.65
N VAL A 58 15.44 11.62 0.01
CA VAL A 58 14.82 10.46 -0.66
C VAL A 58 13.47 10.17 -0.01
N ILE A 59 12.42 10.09 -0.85
CA ILE A 59 11.07 9.66 -0.45
C ILE A 59 10.82 8.28 -1.06
N VAL A 60 10.58 7.27 -0.22
CA VAL A 60 10.39 5.88 -0.66
C VAL A 60 8.90 5.57 -0.77
N GLY A 61 8.44 5.30 -2.01
CA GLY A 61 7.06 4.94 -2.30
C GLY A 61 6.94 3.69 -3.17
N ILE A 62 7.15 2.51 -2.58
CA ILE A 62 7.17 1.22 -3.31
C ILE A 62 5.93 0.33 -3.04
N GLY A 63 4.93 0.90 -2.36
CA GLY A 63 3.73 0.18 -1.92
C GLY A 63 3.72 -0.04 -0.40
N ALA A 64 2.60 -0.54 0.09
CA ALA A 64 2.38 -0.84 1.51
C ALA A 64 2.13 -2.35 1.70
N LYS A 65 2.46 -2.85 2.89
CA LYS A 65 2.10 -4.20 3.35
C LYS A 65 1.11 -4.07 4.51
N PRO A 66 0.06 -4.90 4.57
CA PRO A 66 -0.82 -4.96 5.73
C PRO A 66 -0.05 -5.19 7.03
N SER A 67 -0.36 -4.38 8.05
CA SER A 67 0.25 -4.47 9.38
C SER A 67 -0.44 -5.57 10.19
N VAL A 68 -0.03 -6.82 9.96
CA VAL A 68 -0.67 -8.02 10.54
C VAL A 68 0.10 -8.65 11.71
N SER A 69 1.34 -8.23 11.95
CA SER A 69 2.20 -8.82 12.98
C SER A 69 1.60 -8.87 14.39
N PRO A 70 0.79 -7.88 14.86
CA PRO A 70 0.18 -7.97 16.19
C PRO A 70 -0.85 -9.12 16.32
N PHE A 71 -1.39 -9.60 15.19
CA PHE A 71 -2.46 -10.60 15.15
C PHE A 71 -1.96 -12.02 14.87
N GLU A 72 -0.67 -12.19 14.56
CA GLU A 72 -0.06 -13.50 14.35
C GLU A 72 -0.25 -14.42 15.56
N ALA A 73 -0.05 -13.87 16.77
CA ALA A 73 -0.25 -14.60 18.03
C ALA A 73 -1.72 -14.98 18.30
N VAL A 74 -2.67 -14.31 17.66
CA VAL A 74 -4.11 -14.54 17.83
C VAL A 74 -4.58 -15.71 16.96
N GLY A 75 -3.81 -16.11 15.95
CA GLY A 75 -4.11 -17.26 15.10
C GLY A 75 -5.15 -16.97 14.00
N VAL A 76 -5.36 -15.70 13.65
CA VAL A 76 -6.14 -15.34 12.46
C VAL A 76 -5.40 -15.76 11.19
N ASN A 77 -6.13 -16.15 10.15
CA ASN A 77 -5.50 -16.51 8.88
C ASN A 77 -5.00 -15.25 8.16
N ILE A 78 -3.70 -15.20 7.83
CA ILE A 78 -3.04 -14.07 7.17
C ILE A 78 -2.35 -14.44 5.85
N GLU A 79 -2.41 -15.71 5.44
CA GLU A 79 -1.67 -16.28 4.30
C GLU A 79 -2.08 -15.65 2.95
N VAL A 80 -3.26 -15.03 2.89
CA VAL A 80 -3.81 -14.39 1.69
C VAL A 80 -3.29 -12.95 1.48
N GLY A 81 -2.30 -12.51 2.26
CA GLY A 81 -1.67 -11.19 2.14
C GLY A 81 -2.36 -10.09 2.94
N GLY A 82 -3.11 -10.46 3.98
CA GLY A 82 -3.88 -9.62 4.91
C GLY A 82 -4.73 -10.54 5.80
N ILE A 83 -5.41 -10.01 6.81
CA ILE A 83 -6.32 -10.80 7.66
C ILE A 83 -7.50 -11.26 6.81
N GLU A 84 -7.63 -12.57 6.63
CA GLU A 84 -8.74 -13.16 5.88
C GLU A 84 -10.06 -12.87 6.58
N VAL A 85 -11.03 -12.41 5.79
CA VAL A 85 -12.38 -12.14 6.27
C VAL A 85 -13.43 -12.68 5.31
N ASP A 86 -14.63 -12.94 5.83
CA ASP A 86 -15.81 -13.19 5.00
C ASP A 86 -16.40 -11.88 4.42
N SER A 87 -17.51 -12.00 3.67
CA SER A 87 -18.22 -10.85 3.10
C SER A 87 -18.86 -9.92 4.14
N MET A 88 -18.83 -10.30 5.42
CA MET A 88 -19.30 -9.52 6.57
C MET A 88 -18.13 -9.03 7.45
N PHE A 89 -16.90 -9.08 6.95
CA PHE A 89 -15.67 -8.66 7.64
C PHE A 89 -15.30 -9.50 8.87
N ARG A 90 -15.89 -10.69 9.02
CA ARG A 90 -15.58 -11.60 10.14
C ARG A 90 -14.33 -12.39 9.82
N THR A 91 -13.45 -12.52 10.81
CA THR A 91 -12.31 -13.45 10.73
C THR A 91 -12.75 -14.88 11.01
N SER A 92 -11.81 -15.83 10.98
CA SER A 92 -12.04 -17.21 11.43
C SER A 92 -12.38 -17.32 12.93
N ILE A 93 -12.12 -16.28 13.72
CA ILE A 93 -12.34 -16.27 15.16
C ILE A 93 -13.66 -15.55 15.47
N PRO A 94 -14.60 -16.19 16.19
CA PRO A 94 -15.86 -15.57 16.57
C PRO A 94 -15.66 -14.23 17.27
N SER A 95 -16.46 -13.24 16.88
CA SER A 95 -16.43 -11.87 17.42
C SER A 95 -15.17 -11.05 17.12
N ILE A 96 -14.23 -11.56 16.30
CA ILE A 96 -13.10 -10.78 15.78
C ILE A 96 -13.36 -10.42 14.32
N PHE A 97 -13.18 -9.15 14.00
CA PHE A 97 -13.42 -8.57 12.68
C PHE A 97 -12.17 -7.80 12.22
N ALA A 98 -11.95 -7.73 10.91
CA ALA A 98 -10.90 -6.90 10.32
C ALA A 98 -11.47 -6.05 9.19
N ILE A 99 -11.10 -4.77 9.15
CA ILE A 99 -11.60 -3.78 8.18
C ILE A 99 -10.45 -2.90 7.67
N GLY A 100 -10.62 -2.31 6.50
CA GLY A 100 -9.62 -1.44 5.89
C GLY A 100 -8.44 -2.21 5.30
N ASP A 101 -7.28 -1.55 5.20
CA ASP A 101 -6.09 -2.07 4.49
C ASP A 101 -5.55 -3.39 5.06
N VAL A 102 -5.86 -3.70 6.33
CA VAL A 102 -5.45 -4.97 6.94
C VAL A 102 -6.31 -6.15 6.50
N ALA A 103 -7.52 -5.92 5.97
CA ALA A 103 -8.46 -6.97 5.63
C ALA A 103 -8.27 -7.46 4.19
N ALA A 104 -8.03 -8.77 4.04
CA ALA A 104 -8.07 -9.45 2.75
C ALA A 104 -9.53 -9.80 2.41
N PHE A 105 -10.28 -8.79 1.97
CA PHE A 105 -11.70 -8.94 1.68
C PHE A 105 -11.94 -9.69 0.35
N PRO A 106 -12.90 -10.64 0.30
CA PRO A 106 -13.22 -11.37 -0.91
C PRO A 106 -13.92 -10.47 -1.93
N LEU A 107 -13.15 -9.91 -2.85
CA LEU A 107 -13.70 -9.23 -4.02
C LEU A 107 -14.18 -10.27 -5.03
N LYS A 108 -15.48 -10.26 -5.34
CA LYS A 108 -16.00 -10.97 -6.52
C LYS A 108 -15.52 -10.22 -7.76
N VAL A 109 -14.33 -10.53 -8.25
CA VAL A 109 -13.80 -9.95 -9.48
C VAL A 109 -14.48 -10.66 -10.67
N GLY A 110 -15.74 -10.33 -10.88
CA GLY A 110 -16.58 -10.79 -11.98
C GLY A 110 -17.62 -9.73 -12.27
N PHE A 111 -17.26 -8.75 -13.12
CA PHE A 111 -18.05 -7.58 -13.49
C PHE A 111 -18.44 -6.64 -12.33
N CYS A 112 -18.16 -5.36 -12.50
CA CYS A 112 -18.53 -4.27 -11.59
C CYS A 112 -19.93 -4.46 -10.99
N ALA A 113 -20.02 -4.75 -9.70
CA ALA A 113 -21.26 -4.71 -8.94
C ALA A 113 -21.16 -3.55 -7.95
N PHE A 114 -21.93 -2.50 -8.21
CA PHE A 114 -22.24 -1.47 -7.21
C PHE A 114 -22.80 -2.17 -5.97
N ILE A 115 -22.08 -2.12 -4.84
CA ILE A 115 -22.66 -2.48 -3.55
C ILE A 115 -23.50 -1.28 -3.10
N SER A 116 -24.78 -1.27 -3.46
CA SER A 116 -25.78 -0.54 -2.69
C SER A 116 -26.35 -1.51 -1.67
N ASN A 117 -25.86 -1.49 -0.44
CA ASN A 117 -26.59 -2.10 0.65
C ASN A 117 -26.60 -1.16 1.86
N LYS A 118 -27.81 -0.80 2.30
CA LYS A 118 -28.08 0.30 3.23
C LYS A 118 -28.33 -0.19 4.67
N GLU A 119 -28.06 -1.46 4.93
CA GLU A 119 -28.32 -2.13 6.21
C GLU A 119 -27.01 -2.77 6.69
N MET A 120 -26.15 -2.00 7.35
CA MET A 120 -24.82 -2.50 7.76
C MET A 120 -24.40 -1.99 9.14
N LEU A 121 -25.19 -2.22 10.18
CA LEU A 121 -24.74 -2.18 11.58
C LEU A 121 -25.62 -3.11 12.45
N ASP A 122 -25.05 -4.18 13.02
CA ASP A 122 -25.67 -4.90 14.15
C ASP A 122 -25.40 -4.05 15.43
N PRO A 123 -26.44 -3.65 16.18
CA PRO A 123 -26.30 -2.80 17.36
C PRO A 123 -25.51 -3.43 18.52
N ARG A 124 -25.10 -4.70 18.42
CA ARG A 124 -24.30 -5.40 19.44
C ARG A 124 -22.79 -5.37 19.19
N ILE A 125 -22.33 -4.78 18.09
CA ILE A 125 -20.89 -4.70 17.79
C ILE A 125 -20.27 -3.60 18.65
N GLN A 126 -19.57 -3.98 19.72
CA GLN A 126 -18.63 -3.08 20.39
C GLN A 126 -17.34 -3.01 19.57
N LEU A 127 -17.17 -1.91 18.86
CA LEU A 127 -15.99 -1.63 18.05
C LEU A 127 -14.87 -1.09 18.95
N SER A 128 -13.92 -1.92 19.36
CA SER A 128 -12.67 -1.45 19.98
C SER A 128 -11.64 -1.17 18.89
N VAL A 129 -11.59 0.08 18.41
CA VAL A 129 -10.52 0.53 17.50
C VAL A 129 -9.30 0.86 18.35
N SER A 130 -8.24 0.06 18.25
CA SER A 130 -6.93 0.39 18.84
C SER A 130 -6.04 0.97 17.74
N PHE A 131 -5.69 2.24 17.86
CA PHE A 131 -4.63 2.86 17.05
C PHE A 131 -3.30 2.61 17.76
N SER A 132 -2.38 1.87 17.14
CA SER A 132 -0.96 1.94 17.47
C SER A 132 -0.34 2.92 16.47
N THR A 133 0.21 4.01 16.98
CA THR A 133 1.10 4.91 16.24
C THR A 133 2.49 4.71 16.79
N ASP A 134 3.12 3.59 16.45
CA ASP A 134 4.54 3.42 16.66
C ASP A 134 5.24 3.70 15.32
N VAL A 135 5.88 4.88 15.26
CA VAL A 135 6.85 5.31 14.23
C VAL A 135 8.24 4.90 14.67
#